data_AF-A0A7I8VIW6-F1
#
_entry.id   AF-A0A7I8VIW6-F1
#
_cell.length_a   1.000
_cell.length_b   1.000
_cell.length_c   1.000
_cell.angle_alpha   90.00
_cell.angle_beta   90.00
_cell.angle_gamma   90.00
#
_symmetry.space_group_name_H-M   'P 1'
#
loop_
_entity.id
_entity.type
_entity.pdbx_description
1 polymer ?
#
loop_
_entity_poly.entity_id
_entity_poly.type
_entity_poly.pdbx_seq_one_letter_code
_entity_poly.pdbx_strand_id
1 'polypeptide(L)'
;MQHTAIYEDISFTLQEILVSLDTLVDCPKNGSWMIKNGLVEVLIGILRTLSTSETIFHLTMVILNKLLHQDQNKDDDQYFLEIDSEKLLDTLEILKEKENLSFLTSAEICLNKILLLRNENIFLDCLLEERCYRFLREVLHIDEDAYLDPRYNKCYCTRCHAQRQLDDYDERGNPPRTYAVPTGWYRFALKTPPFAAGECAFDNWHRAYHGTRPEYIPEILRHGCLLMPGDITSRGDVLKEIEENRHDENQPENFNSKQIFVSPTIKYSDFYANGTKWNNFTVKVAFQVLIKPNSYRTGRETIGLEDQIDPKFSNNEVEWFTNRRASIILYGLLIKMD
;
A
#
# COMPACT_ATOMS: atom_id res chain seq x y z
N MET A 1 16.84 42.25 -12.18
CA MET A 1 16.08 42.78 -11.01
C MET A 1 14.62 43.02 -11.36
N GLN A 2 14.26 43.91 -12.30
CA GLN A 2 12.83 44.12 -12.66
C GLN A 2 12.12 42.88 -13.22
N HIS A 3 12.77 42.07 -14.07
CA HIS A 3 12.18 40.83 -14.59
C HIS A 3 11.96 39.74 -13.51
N THR A 4 12.80 39.72 -12.47
CA THR A 4 12.73 38.73 -11.39
C THR A 4 11.54 39.02 -10.46
N ALA A 5 11.35 40.30 -10.10
CA ALA A 5 10.22 40.73 -9.26
C ALA A 5 8.86 40.49 -9.95
N ILE A 6 8.76 40.75 -11.26
CA ILE A 6 7.52 40.49 -12.02
C ILE A 6 7.20 38.99 -12.04
N TYR A 7 8.21 38.12 -12.15
CA TYR A 7 8.02 36.67 -12.17
C TYR A 7 7.58 36.14 -10.79
N GLU A 8 8.12 36.68 -9.70
CA GLU A 8 7.71 36.36 -8.33
C GLU A 8 6.26 36.78 -8.06
N ASP A 9 5.84 37.99 -8.45
CA ASP A 9 4.47 38.49 -8.28
C ASP A 9 3.43 37.66 -9.06
N ILE A 10 3.77 37.24 -10.30
CA ILE A 10 2.93 36.37 -11.12
C ILE A 10 2.83 34.97 -10.50
N SER A 11 3.95 34.42 -10.01
CA SER A 11 3.97 33.12 -9.35
C SER A 11 3.09 33.10 -8.10
N PHE A 12 3.14 34.16 -7.29
CA PHE A 12 2.33 34.29 -6.09
C PHE A 12 0.84 34.36 -6.41
N THR A 13 0.46 35.23 -7.35
CA THR A 13 -0.94 35.40 -7.77
C THR A 13 -1.50 34.10 -8.37
N LEU A 14 -0.70 33.39 -9.19
CA LEU A 14 -1.11 32.12 -9.75
C LEU A 14 -1.31 31.05 -8.67
N GLN A 15 -0.45 31.02 -7.65
CA GLN A 15 -0.61 30.08 -6.54
C GLN A 15 -1.94 30.29 -5.81
N GLU A 16 -2.33 31.53 -5.53
CA GLU A 16 -3.63 31.84 -4.89
C GLU A 16 -4.83 31.41 -5.76
N ILE A 17 -4.73 31.62 -7.08
CA ILE A 17 -5.74 31.17 -8.04
C ILE A 17 -5.85 29.64 -8.00
N LEU A 18 -4.73 28.93 -8.03
CA LEU A 18 -4.72 27.47 -7.98
C LEU A 18 -5.29 26.92 -6.66
N VAL A 19 -5.00 27.52 -5.51
CA VAL A 19 -5.61 27.14 -4.23
C VAL A 19 -7.13 27.33 -4.26
N SER A 20 -7.60 28.41 -4.87
CA SER A 20 -9.03 28.67 -5.01
C SER A 20 -9.70 27.65 -5.94
N LEU A 21 -9.04 27.32 -7.06
CA LEU A 21 -9.49 26.29 -7.98
C LEU A 21 -9.54 24.91 -7.34
N ASP A 22 -8.54 24.55 -6.54
CA ASP A 22 -8.50 23.27 -5.82
C ASP A 22 -9.72 23.07 -4.91
N THR A 23 -10.15 24.15 -4.25
CA THR A 23 -11.35 24.16 -3.40
C THR A 23 -12.62 24.06 -4.24
N LEU A 24 -12.69 24.78 -5.36
CA LEU A 24 -13.88 24.79 -6.22
C LEU A 24 -14.10 23.45 -6.93
N VAL A 25 -13.01 22.78 -7.30
CA VAL A 25 -13.04 21.50 -7.99
C VAL A 25 -13.56 20.38 -7.10
N ASP A 26 -13.55 20.49 -5.77
CA ASP A 26 -14.13 19.46 -4.89
C ASP A 26 -15.63 19.21 -5.13
N CYS A 27 -16.35 20.18 -5.72
CA CYS A 27 -17.73 20.00 -6.16
C CYS A 27 -17.80 19.41 -7.58
N PRO A 28 -18.41 18.23 -7.80
CA PRO A 28 -18.48 17.59 -9.13
C PRO A 28 -19.12 18.46 -10.22
N LYS A 29 -20.14 19.27 -9.88
CA LYS A 29 -20.79 20.19 -10.82
C LYS A 29 -19.84 21.29 -11.29
N ASN A 30 -19.01 21.80 -10.38
CA ASN A 30 -18.00 22.81 -10.71
C ASN A 30 -16.90 22.19 -11.56
N GLY A 31 -16.41 21.00 -11.19
CA GLY A 31 -15.39 20.28 -11.97
C GLY A 31 -15.84 20.02 -13.41
N SER A 32 -17.05 19.49 -13.61
CA SER A 32 -17.62 19.28 -14.95
C SER A 32 -17.76 20.59 -15.74
N TRP A 33 -18.26 21.65 -15.10
CA TRP A 33 -18.36 22.96 -15.75
C TRP A 33 -16.97 23.51 -16.14
N MET A 34 -15.97 23.36 -15.28
CA MET A 34 -14.60 23.83 -15.54
C MET A 34 -13.91 23.07 -16.67
N ILE A 35 -14.12 21.75 -16.75
CA ILE A 35 -13.62 20.93 -17.87
C ILE A 35 -14.20 21.45 -19.19
N LYS A 36 -15.52 21.64 -19.26
CA LYS A 36 -16.21 22.18 -20.44
C LYS A 36 -15.75 23.58 -20.85
N ASN A 37 -15.19 24.35 -19.93
CA ASN A 37 -14.70 25.71 -20.16
C ASN A 37 -13.17 25.78 -20.30
N GLY A 38 -12.51 24.65 -20.57
CA GLY A 38 -11.11 24.61 -20.97
C GLY A 38 -10.11 24.74 -19.81
N LEU A 39 -10.51 24.42 -18.58
CA LEU A 39 -9.60 24.49 -17.44
C LEU A 39 -8.40 23.53 -17.61
N VAL A 40 -8.62 22.36 -18.22
CA VAL A 40 -7.55 21.37 -18.40
C VAL A 40 -6.43 21.92 -19.31
N GLU A 41 -6.78 22.62 -20.37
CA GLU A 41 -5.85 23.29 -21.30
C GLU A 41 -5.06 24.38 -20.59
N VAL A 42 -5.70 25.13 -19.70
CA VAL A 42 -5.03 26.15 -18.87
C VAL A 42 -4.02 25.47 -17.93
N LEU A 43 -4.40 24.39 -17.26
CA LEU A 43 -3.51 23.64 -16.36
C LEU A 43 -2.33 23.03 -17.12
N ILE A 44 -2.55 22.49 -18.32
CA ILE A 44 -1.48 22.02 -19.23
C ILE A 44 -0.53 23.17 -19.58
N GLY A 45 -1.08 24.35 -19.92
CA GLY A 45 -0.29 25.55 -20.20
C GLY A 45 0.60 25.95 -19.01
N ILE A 46 0.05 25.91 -17.79
CA ILE A 46 0.77 26.19 -16.54
C ILE A 46 1.90 25.16 -16.35
N LEU A 47 1.63 23.87 -16.51
CA LEU A 47 2.65 22.82 -16.42
C LEU A 47 3.78 23.03 -17.43
N ARG A 48 3.47 23.40 -18.67
CA ARG A 48 4.51 23.63 -19.69
C ARG A 48 5.36 24.86 -19.41
N THR A 49 4.77 25.93 -18.89
CA THR A 49 5.43 27.24 -18.76
C THR A 49 6.09 27.48 -17.40
N LEU A 50 5.55 26.89 -16.33
CA LEU A 50 5.93 27.19 -14.94
C LEU A 50 6.34 25.94 -14.14
N SER A 51 6.74 24.86 -14.82
CA SER A 51 7.21 23.60 -14.20
C SER A 51 8.54 23.68 -13.43
N THR A 52 9.01 24.87 -13.08
CA THR A 52 10.17 25.09 -12.20
C THR A 52 9.74 25.38 -10.76
N SER A 53 8.51 25.86 -10.52
CA SER A 53 7.98 26.07 -9.18
C SER A 53 7.31 24.80 -8.67
N GLU A 54 7.88 24.18 -7.63
CA GLU A 54 7.35 22.94 -7.04
C GLU A 54 5.92 23.10 -6.51
N THR A 55 5.62 24.24 -5.89
CA THR A 55 4.30 24.51 -5.32
C THR A 55 3.23 24.65 -6.40
N ILE A 56 3.51 25.42 -7.46
CA ILE A 56 2.59 25.59 -8.60
C ILE A 56 2.39 24.26 -9.30
N PHE A 57 3.47 23.51 -9.53
CA PHE A 57 3.40 22.18 -10.12
C PHE A 57 2.49 21.26 -9.29
N HIS A 58 2.73 21.17 -7.98
CA HIS A 58 1.98 20.29 -7.10
C HIS A 58 0.49 20.64 -7.09
N LEU A 59 0.14 21.92 -6.90
CA LEU A 59 -1.26 22.36 -6.92
C LEU A 59 -1.93 22.07 -8.26
N THR A 60 -1.24 22.35 -9.37
CA THR A 60 -1.75 22.08 -10.72
C THR A 60 -2.04 20.59 -10.92
N MET A 61 -1.15 19.72 -10.43
CA MET A 61 -1.33 18.27 -10.50
C MET A 61 -2.45 17.75 -9.58
N VAL A 62 -2.61 18.32 -8.38
CA VAL A 62 -3.71 17.98 -7.47
C VAL A 62 -5.06 18.30 -8.14
N ILE A 63 -5.20 19.49 -8.70
CA ILE A 63 -6.42 19.92 -9.40
C ILE A 63 -6.72 19.00 -10.57
N LEU A 64 -5.73 18.72 -11.44
CA LEU A 64 -5.86 17.76 -12.54
C LEU A 64 -6.33 16.40 -12.02
N ASN A 65 -5.71 15.88 -10.96
CA ASN A 65 -6.04 14.57 -10.42
C ASN A 65 -7.47 14.48 -9.86
N LYS A 66 -7.99 15.57 -9.27
CA LYS A 66 -9.38 15.68 -8.81
C LYS A 66 -10.36 15.73 -9.97
N LEU A 67 -10.08 16.54 -10.99
CA LEU A 67 -10.90 16.61 -12.21
C LEU A 67 -11.01 15.23 -12.89
N LEU A 68 -9.90 14.50 -12.98
CA LEU A 68 -9.84 13.14 -13.52
C LEU A 68 -10.58 12.09 -12.65
N HIS A 69 -10.83 12.37 -11.36
CA HIS A 69 -11.55 11.44 -10.47
C HIS A 69 -13.07 11.58 -10.58
N GLN A 70 -13.56 12.79 -10.86
CA GLN A 70 -15.00 13.09 -10.81
C GLN A 70 -15.79 12.49 -11.98
N ASP A 71 -15.11 12.13 -13.07
CA ASP A 71 -15.72 11.59 -14.28
C ASP A 71 -15.95 10.07 -14.25
N GLN A 72 -15.72 9.41 -13.10
CA GLN A 72 -16.01 7.97 -12.93
C GLN A 72 -17.46 7.67 -12.49
N ASN A 73 -18.29 8.71 -12.31
CA ASN A 73 -19.71 8.54 -12.00
C ASN A 73 -20.51 8.30 -13.29
N LYS A 74 -20.84 7.02 -13.49
CA LYS A 74 -21.45 6.29 -14.62
C LYS A 74 -22.65 6.87 -15.39
N ASP A 75 -23.14 8.07 -15.08
CA ASP A 75 -24.34 8.61 -15.75
C ASP A 75 -24.03 9.61 -16.86
N ASP A 76 -22.76 9.99 -17.07
CA ASP A 76 -22.36 11.07 -17.96
C ASP A 76 -21.04 10.75 -18.73
N ASP A 77 -20.91 9.50 -19.21
CA ASP A 77 -19.75 8.92 -19.95
C ASP A 77 -19.35 9.65 -21.27
N GLN A 78 -19.85 10.86 -21.52
CA GLN A 78 -19.64 11.60 -22.77
C GLN A 78 -18.67 12.79 -22.65
N TYR A 79 -18.25 13.20 -21.44
CA TYR A 79 -17.48 14.45 -21.28
C TYR A 79 -15.96 14.28 -21.35
N PHE A 80 -15.41 13.11 -21.03
CA PHE A 80 -13.96 12.87 -21.15
C PHE A 80 -13.44 12.95 -22.60
N LEU A 81 -14.33 12.77 -23.59
CA LEU A 81 -14.01 12.87 -25.02
C LEU A 81 -13.62 14.28 -25.47
N GLU A 82 -13.84 15.32 -24.65
CA GLU A 82 -13.50 16.72 -24.97
C GLU A 82 -12.14 17.17 -24.44
N ILE A 83 -11.53 16.44 -23.50
CA ILE A 83 -10.18 16.77 -23.02
C ILE A 83 -9.19 16.42 -24.13
N ASP A 84 -8.35 17.38 -24.54
CA ASP A 84 -7.22 17.16 -25.45
C ASP A 84 -6.15 16.28 -24.77
N SER A 85 -6.48 15.00 -24.67
CA SER A 85 -5.71 14.01 -23.93
C SER A 85 -4.34 13.78 -24.55
N GLU A 86 -4.17 14.00 -25.85
CA GLU A 86 -2.85 13.95 -26.51
C GLU A 86 -1.92 15.05 -25.97
N LYS A 87 -2.39 16.31 -25.91
CA LYS A 87 -1.57 17.39 -25.32
C LYS A 87 -1.25 17.15 -23.85
N LEU A 88 -2.18 16.56 -23.09
CA LEU A 88 -1.95 16.23 -21.68
C LEU A 88 -0.91 15.12 -21.56
N LEU A 89 -1.02 14.05 -22.36
CA LEU A 89 -0.06 12.95 -22.42
C LEU A 89 1.34 13.45 -22.76
N ASP A 90 1.51 14.20 -23.84
CA ASP A 90 2.80 14.80 -24.24
C ASP A 90 3.43 15.60 -23.10
N THR A 91 2.60 16.37 -22.38
CA THR A 91 3.08 17.20 -21.27
C THR A 91 3.54 16.34 -20.10
N LEU A 92 2.78 15.30 -19.75
CA LEU A 92 3.11 14.40 -18.66
C LEU A 92 4.35 13.56 -18.98
N GLU A 93 4.55 13.16 -20.23
CA GLU A 93 5.76 12.46 -20.68
C GLU A 93 7.01 13.35 -20.59
N ILE A 94 6.94 14.61 -21.03
CA ILE A 94 8.04 15.57 -20.85
C ILE A 94 8.36 15.77 -19.36
N LEU A 95 7.35 15.78 -18.49
CA LEU A 95 7.53 15.94 -17.06
C LEU A 95 8.15 14.70 -16.39
N LYS A 96 7.97 13.51 -16.98
CA LYS A 96 8.64 12.27 -16.54
C LYS A 96 10.14 12.28 -16.75
N GLU A 97 10.65 13.13 -17.64
CA GLU A 97 12.09 13.24 -17.86
C GLU A 97 12.78 14.15 -16.83
N LYS A 98 12.02 14.80 -15.93
CA LYS A 98 12.59 15.66 -14.89
C LYS A 98 13.03 14.84 -13.67
N GLU A 99 14.22 15.12 -13.15
CA GLU A 99 14.81 14.44 -11.97
C GLU A 99 14.06 14.68 -10.64
N ASN A 100 12.96 15.43 -10.64
CA ASN A 100 12.19 15.72 -9.43
C ASN A 100 11.16 14.63 -9.14
N LEU A 101 11.43 13.80 -8.14
CA LEU A 101 10.61 12.64 -7.76
C LEU A 101 9.13 12.98 -7.42
N SER A 102 8.89 14.15 -6.81
CA SER A 102 7.54 14.64 -6.53
C SER A 102 6.75 14.85 -7.82
N PHE A 103 7.44 15.34 -8.85
CA PHE A 103 6.86 15.62 -10.15
C PHE A 103 6.54 14.34 -10.90
N LEU A 104 7.49 13.40 -10.91
CA LEU A 104 7.32 12.07 -11.50
C LEU A 104 6.08 11.36 -10.93
N THR A 105 5.98 11.30 -9.60
CA THR A 105 4.90 10.60 -8.90
C THR A 105 3.54 11.18 -9.27
N SER A 106 3.41 12.50 -9.26
CA SER A 106 2.15 13.17 -9.55
C SER A 106 1.76 13.03 -11.02
N ALA A 107 2.73 13.17 -11.93
CA ALA A 107 2.54 13.04 -13.37
C ALA A 107 2.10 11.62 -13.73
N GLU A 108 2.72 10.61 -13.12
CA GLU A 108 2.36 9.21 -13.30
C GLU A 108 0.95 8.87 -12.82
N ILE A 109 0.50 9.43 -11.68
CA ILE A 109 -0.86 9.20 -11.19
C ILE A 109 -1.88 9.73 -12.21
N CYS A 110 -1.68 10.94 -12.74
CA CYS A 110 -2.56 11.51 -13.76
C CYS A 110 -2.49 10.73 -15.07
N LEU A 111 -1.30 10.34 -15.52
CA LEU A 111 -1.08 9.54 -16.71
C LEU A 111 -1.82 8.19 -16.61
N ASN A 112 -1.69 7.49 -15.48
CA ASN A 112 -2.39 6.23 -15.22
C ASN A 112 -3.91 6.38 -15.35
N LYS A 113 -4.48 7.47 -14.81
CA LYS A 113 -5.92 7.73 -14.88
C LYS A 113 -6.38 7.98 -16.32
N ILE A 114 -5.65 8.80 -17.08
CA ILE A 114 -5.99 9.10 -18.48
C ILE A 114 -5.95 7.84 -19.34
N LEU A 115 -4.91 7.02 -19.17
CA LEU A 115 -4.76 5.77 -19.92
C LEU A 115 -5.85 4.74 -19.58
N LEU A 116 -6.24 4.65 -18.29
CA LEU A 116 -7.39 3.84 -17.88
C LEU A 116 -8.70 4.33 -18.53
N LEU A 117 -8.92 5.64 -18.58
CA LEU A 117 -10.13 6.24 -19.18
C LEU A 117 -10.16 6.06 -20.71
N ARG A 118 -9.00 6.07 -21.39
CA ARG A 118 -8.89 5.80 -22.83
C ARG A 118 -9.06 4.33 -23.22
N ASN A 119 -9.14 3.43 -22.24
CA ASN A 119 -9.17 1.98 -22.47
C ASN A 119 -7.97 1.50 -23.32
N GLU A 120 -6.89 2.28 -23.32
CA GLU A 120 -5.64 1.96 -24.01
C GLU A 120 -4.82 1.08 -23.08
N ASN A 121 -4.71 -0.21 -23.42
CA ASN A 121 -3.82 -1.15 -22.75
C ASN A 121 -2.35 -0.82 -23.06
N ILE A 122 -1.86 0.29 -22.52
CA ILE A 122 -0.42 0.58 -22.51
C ILE A 122 0.13 0.01 -21.20
N PHE A 123 1.11 -0.89 -21.34
CA PHE A 123 1.91 -1.44 -20.24
C PHE A 123 2.63 -0.29 -19.49
N LEU A 124 1.99 0.32 -18.51
CA LEU A 124 2.70 1.09 -17.48
C LEU A 124 3.22 0.09 -16.45
N ASP A 125 4.50 0.11 -16.13
CA ASP A 125 5.10 -0.77 -15.13
C ASP A 125 4.43 -0.62 -13.73
N CYS A 126 4.40 -1.69 -12.92
CA CYS A 126 3.88 -1.63 -11.54
C CYS A 126 4.87 -0.82 -10.69
N LEU A 127 4.64 0.49 -10.53
CA LEU A 127 5.50 1.37 -9.71
C LEU A 127 5.53 1.00 -8.23
N LEU A 128 4.56 0.20 -7.76
CA LEU A 128 4.56 -0.27 -6.38
C LEU A 128 5.82 -1.10 -6.08
N GLU A 129 6.30 -1.89 -7.04
CA GLU A 129 7.53 -2.67 -6.88
C GLU A 129 8.74 -1.77 -6.59
N GLU A 130 9.00 -0.79 -7.46
CA GLU A 130 10.12 0.12 -7.32
C GLU A 130 10.07 0.90 -5.99
N ARG A 131 8.88 1.42 -5.64
CA ARG A 131 8.67 2.15 -4.38
C ARG A 131 8.93 1.25 -3.17
N CYS A 132 8.41 0.02 -3.20
CA CYS A 132 8.66 -0.95 -2.14
C CYS A 132 10.14 -1.31 -2.02
N TYR A 133 10.88 -1.43 -3.12
CA TYR A 133 12.33 -1.67 -3.09
C TYR A 133 13.08 -0.49 -2.46
N ARG A 134 12.67 0.74 -2.78
CA ARG A 134 13.24 1.94 -2.15
C ARG A 134 12.99 1.96 -0.65
N PHE A 135 11.76 1.73 -0.20
CA PHE A 135 11.48 1.64 1.23
C PHE A 135 12.28 0.53 1.92
N LEU A 136 12.40 -0.64 1.29
CA LEU A 136 13.20 -1.76 1.80
C LEU A 136 14.67 -1.38 2.03
N ARG A 137 15.26 -0.61 1.11
CA ARG A 137 16.68 -0.18 1.19
C ARG A 137 16.90 1.03 2.10
N GLU A 138 16.06 2.05 1.96
CA GLU A 138 16.21 3.35 2.63
C GLU A 138 15.72 3.32 4.09
N VAL A 139 14.75 2.46 4.42
CA VAL A 139 14.13 2.44 5.76
C VAL A 139 14.40 1.13 6.50
N LEU A 140 14.18 -0.02 5.85
CA LEU A 140 14.34 -1.32 6.52
C LEU A 140 15.79 -1.80 6.56
N HIS A 141 16.64 -1.30 5.65
CA HIS A 141 18.06 -1.68 5.53
C HIS A 141 18.27 -3.19 5.50
N ILE A 142 17.41 -3.91 4.76
CA ILE A 142 17.47 -5.37 4.65
C ILE A 142 18.58 -5.75 3.67
N ASP A 143 19.44 -6.68 4.08
CA ASP A 143 20.38 -7.36 3.19
C ASP A 143 19.60 -8.31 2.26
N GLU A 144 19.43 -7.87 1.01
CA GLU A 144 18.64 -8.60 0.01
C GLU A 144 19.23 -9.99 -0.27
N ASP A 145 20.56 -10.10 -0.33
CA ASP A 145 21.24 -11.36 -0.61
C ASP A 145 21.17 -12.31 0.58
N ALA A 146 21.13 -11.81 1.81
CA ALA A 146 20.97 -12.66 2.99
C ALA A 146 19.54 -13.21 3.12
N TYR A 147 18.52 -12.38 2.90
CA TYR A 147 17.15 -12.70 3.32
C TYR A 147 16.15 -12.94 2.19
N LEU A 148 16.34 -12.39 1.00
CA LEU A 148 15.32 -12.38 -0.06
C LEU A 148 15.55 -13.46 -1.12
N ASP A 149 14.45 -13.90 -1.73
CA ASP A 149 14.46 -14.74 -2.93
C ASP A 149 13.63 -14.06 -4.04
N PRO A 150 14.23 -13.13 -4.80
CA PRO A 150 13.48 -12.26 -5.71
C PRO A 150 12.73 -13.01 -6.82
N ARG A 151 13.08 -14.28 -7.09
CA ARG A 151 12.39 -15.15 -8.05
C ARG A 151 10.92 -15.34 -7.74
N TYR A 152 10.53 -15.19 -6.47
CA TYR A 152 9.17 -15.38 -5.99
C TYR A 152 8.50 -14.08 -5.52
N ASN A 153 9.09 -12.92 -5.81
CA ASN A 153 8.44 -11.64 -5.55
C ASN A 153 7.12 -11.51 -6.30
N LYS A 154 6.17 -10.75 -5.74
CA LYS A 154 4.85 -10.59 -6.36
C LYS A 154 4.19 -9.27 -5.99
N CYS A 155 3.89 -8.45 -7.01
CA CYS A 155 3.02 -7.26 -6.90
C CYS A 155 1.54 -7.72 -6.84
N TYR A 156 0.87 -7.49 -5.71
CA TYR A 156 -0.57 -7.72 -5.50
C TYR A 156 -1.38 -6.42 -5.54
N CYS A 157 -0.85 -5.31 -6.09
CA CYS A 157 -1.65 -4.11 -6.29
C CYS A 157 -2.93 -4.42 -7.08
N THR A 158 -3.98 -3.62 -6.91
CA THR A 158 -5.29 -3.86 -7.54
C THR A 158 -5.19 -4.20 -9.02
N ARG A 159 -4.34 -3.46 -9.76
CA ARG A 159 -4.10 -3.70 -11.18
C ARG A 159 -3.45 -5.06 -11.46
N CYS A 160 -2.32 -5.35 -10.81
CA CYS A 160 -1.59 -6.60 -11.06
C CYS A 160 -2.37 -7.82 -10.56
N HIS A 161 -3.17 -7.69 -9.50
CA HIS A 161 -4.07 -8.75 -9.07
C HIS A 161 -5.18 -8.97 -10.10
N ALA A 162 -5.87 -7.92 -10.54
CA ALA A 162 -6.92 -8.00 -11.57
C ALA A 162 -6.42 -8.57 -12.90
N GLN A 163 -5.22 -8.19 -13.36
CA GLN A 163 -4.60 -8.73 -14.57
C GLN A 163 -4.41 -10.25 -14.53
N ARG A 164 -4.20 -10.83 -13.34
CA ARG A 164 -4.04 -12.28 -13.19
C ARG A 164 -5.39 -13.02 -13.15
N GLN A 165 -6.51 -12.30 -13.02
CA GLN A 165 -7.85 -12.87 -12.91
C GLN A 165 -7.95 -13.95 -11.82
N LEU A 166 -7.29 -13.68 -10.68
CA LEU A 166 -7.29 -14.57 -9.52
C LEU A 166 -8.31 -14.11 -8.49
N ASP A 167 -8.87 -15.07 -7.75
CA ASP A 167 -9.76 -14.79 -6.64
C ASP A 167 -9.05 -14.04 -5.50
N ASP A 168 -9.83 -13.26 -4.75
CA ASP A 168 -9.36 -12.58 -3.52
C ASP A 168 -9.10 -13.54 -2.36
N TYR A 169 -9.43 -14.82 -2.53
CA TYR A 169 -9.31 -15.87 -1.54
C TYR A 169 -8.74 -17.13 -2.20
N ASP A 170 -7.92 -17.87 -1.47
CA ASP A 170 -7.33 -19.13 -1.93
C ASP A 170 -7.26 -20.12 -0.76
N GLU A 171 -7.05 -21.40 -1.04
CA GLU A 171 -7.02 -22.47 -0.03
C GLU A 171 -5.67 -23.20 -0.03
N ARG A 172 -5.07 -23.35 1.15
CA ARG A 172 -3.83 -24.12 1.32
C ARG A 172 -3.83 -24.92 2.61
N GLY A 173 -2.91 -25.87 2.68
CA GLY A 173 -2.68 -26.72 3.83
C GLY A 173 -3.46 -28.02 3.80
N ASN A 174 -3.13 -28.90 4.76
CA ASN A 174 -3.80 -30.17 4.95
C ASN A 174 -4.17 -30.35 6.43
N PRO A 175 -5.46 -30.26 6.81
CA PRO A 175 -6.62 -30.02 5.94
C PRO A 175 -6.61 -28.61 5.31
N PRO A 176 -7.25 -28.40 4.16
CA PRO A 176 -7.32 -27.08 3.52
C PRO A 176 -7.92 -26.02 4.43
N ARG A 177 -7.33 -24.82 4.41
CA ARG A 177 -7.88 -23.61 5.03
C ARG A 177 -7.83 -22.46 4.04
N THR A 178 -8.93 -21.73 3.98
CA THR A 178 -9.03 -20.48 3.20
C THR A 178 -8.18 -19.39 3.85
N TYR A 179 -7.54 -18.57 3.02
CA TYR A 179 -6.86 -17.34 3.42
C TYR A 179 -7.14 -16.24 2.39
N ALA A 180 -7.14 -14.98 2.83
CA ALA A 180 -7.30 -13.84 1.91
C ALA A 180 -5.99 -13.60 1.16
N VAL A 181 -6.04 -13.40 -0.16
CA VAL A 181 -4.91 -12.95 -0.97
C VAL A 181 -4.58 -11.50 -0.57
N PRO A 182 -3.30 -11.09 -0.46
CA PRO A 182 -2.95 -9.78 0.08
C PRO A 182 -3.08 -8.67 -0.99
N THR A 183 -4.28 -8.51 -1.55
CA THR A 183 -4.58 -7.48 -2.56
C THR A 183 -4.27 -6.08 -1.99
N GLY A 184 -3.58 -5.27 -2.79
CA GLY A 184 -3.04 -3.96 -2.40
C GLY A 184 -1.58 -3.97 -1.92
N TRP A 185 -0.97 -5.14 -1.70
CA TRP A 185 0.38 -5.25 -1.15
C TRP A 185 1.43 -5.61 -2.21
N TYR A 186 2.71 -5.38 -1.91
CA TYR A 186 3.83 -5.97 -2.62
C TYR A 186 4.54 -6.98 -1.72
N ARG A 187 4.84 -8.16 -2.25
CA ARG A 187 5.55 -9.21 -1.51
C ARG A 187 6.99 -9.33 -1.99
N PHE A 188 7.92 -9.09 -1.08
CA PHE A 188 9.26 -9.64 -1.15
C PHE A 188 9.24 -11.07 -0.62
N ALA A 189 9.61 -12.04 -1.45
CA ALA A 189 9.74 -13.41 -0.99
C ALA A 189 11.00 -13.56 -0.13
N LEU A 190 10.85 -14.28 0.98
CA LEU A 190 11.94 -14.56 1.91
C LEU A 190 12.52 -15.94 1.63
N LYS A 191 13.83 -16.08 1.83
CA LYS A 191 14.47 -17.39 1.88
C LYS A 191 13.89 -18.18 3.05
N THR A 192 13.37 -19.37 2.76
CA THR A 192 12.81 -20.26 3.78
C THR A 192 13.87 -21.23 4.31
N PRO A 193 13.76 -21.68 5.57
CA PRO A 193 14.67 -22.67 6.11
C PRO A 193 14.58 -24.02 5.36
N PRO A 194 15.68 -24.80 5.27
CA PRO A 194 15.72 -26.04 4.48
C PRO A 194 14.63 -27.06 4.84
N PHE A 195 14.23 -27.12 6.12
CA PHE A 195 13.19 -28.06 6.55
C PHE A 195 11.81 -27.75 5.97
N ALA A 196 11.57 -26.52 5.49
CA ALA A 196 10.29 -26.13 4.86
C ALA A 196 10.00 -27.00 3.62
N ALA A 197 11.03 -27.28 2.81
CA ALA A 197 10.93 -28.18 1.67
C ALA A 197 10.71 -29.63 2.11
N GLY A 198 11.44 -30.09 3.15
CA GLY A 198 11.29 -31.44 3.70
C GLY A 198 9.90 -31.73 4.27
N GLU A 199 9.23 -30.72 4.83
CA GLU A 199 7.84 -30.83 5.31
C GLU A 199 6.78 -30.56 4.22
N CYS A 200 7.21 -30.23 2.99
CA CYS A 200 6.32 -29.72 1.93
C CYS A 200 5.41 -28.60 2.47
N ALA A 201 5.99 -27.67 3.25
CA ALA A 201 5.23 -26.72 4.05
C ALA A 201 4.36 -25.79 3.20
N PHE A 202 4.81 -25.43 2.00
CA PHE A 202 4.05 -24.57 1.09
C PHE A 202 2.71 -25.17 0.62
N ASP A 203 2.60 -26.50 0.64
CA ASP A 203 1.40 -27.24 0.26
C ASP A 203 0.60 -27.69 1.49
N ASN A 204 1.31 -28.16 2.52
CA ASN A 204 0.71 -28.80 3.69
C ASN A 204 0.40 -27.85 4.86
N TRP A 205 1.03 -26.66 4.92
CA TRP A 205 0.79 -25.71 6.00
C TRP A 205 -0.19 -24.61 5.59
N HIS A 206 -0.85 -24.02 6.59
CA HIS A 206 -1.81 -22.94 6.38
C HIS A 206 -1.09 -21.62 6.14
N ARG A 207 -1.70 -20.70 5.39
CA ARG A 207 -1.16 -19.35 5.20
C ARG A 207 -1.81 -18.37 6.16
N ALA A 208 -1.01 -17.48 6.71
CA ALA A 208 -1.47 -16.42 7.59
C ALA A 208 -0.61 -15.15 7.44
N TYR A 209 -1.02 -14.10 8.13
CA TYR A 209 -0.41 -12.78 8.13
C TYR A 209 -0.11 -12.32 9.55
N HIS A 210 0.96 -11.55 9.71
CA HIS A 210 1.30 -10.89 10.96
C HIS A 210 1.67 -9.44 10.67
N GLY A 211 0.77 -8.51 10.98
CA GLY A 211 1.05 -7.07 10.92
C GLY A 211 2.05 -6.69 12.01
N THR A 212 3.04 -5.86 11.68
CA THR A 212 4.04 -5.39 12.63
C THR A 212 4.53 -4.00 12.26
N ARG A 213 5.46 -3.46 13.04
CA ARG A 213 6.05 -2.15 12.81
C ARG A 213 7.38 -2.27 12.04
N PRO A 214 7.71 -1.33 11.14
CA PRO A 214 8.95 -1.36 10.37
C PRO A 214 10.22 -1.60 11.19
N GLU A 215 10.31 -1.04 12.40
CA GLU A 215 11.45 -1.15 13.29
C GLU A 215 11.73 -2.58 13.80
N TYR A 216 10.74 -3.48 13.78
CA TYR A 216 10.90 -4.87 14.21
C TYR A 216 11.32 -5.80 13.08
N ILE A 217 11.22 -5.37 11.81
CA ILE A 217 11.52 -6.21 10.65
C ILE A 217 12.96 -6.75 10.67
N PRO A 218 14.02 -5.92 10.87
CA PRO A 218 15.39 -6.43 10.85
C PRO A 218 15.64 -7.49 11.93
N GLU A 219 15.00 -7.33 13.09
CA GLU A 219 15.16 -8.23 14.21
C GLU A 219 14.45 -9.57 14.01
N ILE A 220 13.23 -9.52 13.48
CA ILE A 220 12.46 -10.72 13.10
C ILE A 220 13.21 -11.52 12.03
N LEU A 221 13.78 -10.84 11.02
CA LEU A 221 14.57 -11.48 9.97
C LEU A 221 15.86 -12.09 10.52
N ARG A 222 16.59 -11.37 11.36
CA ARG A 222 17.83 -11.85 12.01
C ARG A 222 17.60 -13.14 12.79
N HIS A 223 16.47 -13.25 13.50
CA HIS A 223 16.14 -14.43 14.30
C HIS A 223 15.36 -15.50 13.53
N GLY A 224 14.87 -15.18 12.32
CA GLY A 224 14.04 -16.07 11.51
C GLY A 224 12.70 -16.44 12.16
N CYS A 225 12.22 -15.69 13.15
CA CYS A 225 10.95 -15.97 13.83
C CYS A 225 10.25 -14.70 14.34
N LEU A 226 8.91 -14.73 14.39
CA LEU A 226 8.10 -13.65 14.95
C LEU A 226 8.34 -13.49 16.44
N LEU A 227 8.51 -12.26 16.92
CA LEU A 227 8.79 -11.99 18.32
C LEU A 227 7.51 -12.08 19.19
N MET A 228 7.67 -12.39 20.47
CA MET A 228 6.60 -12.47 21.48
C MET A 228 6.82 -11.42 22.57
N PRO A 229 5.75 -10.96 23.25
CA PRO A 229 5.90 -10.17 24.46
C PRO A 229 6.82 -10.84 25.48
N GLY A 230 7.78 -10.08 26.00
CA GLY A 230 8.83 -10.53 26.91
C GLY A 230 10.13 -10.98 26.24
N ASP A 231 10.20 -11.07 24.91
CA ASP A 231 11.48 -11.28 24.22
C ASP A 231 12.41 -10.08 24.44
N ILE A 232 13.72 -10.35 24.47
CA ILE A 232 14.77 -9.34 24.51
C ILE A 232 15.33 -9.20 23.10
N THR A 233 15.20 -8.01 22.53
CA THR A 233 15.78 -7.72 21.21
C THR A 233 17.32 -7.64 21.29
N SER A 234 17.99 -7.67 20.16
CA SER A 234 19.44 -7.53 20.02
C SER A 234 19.96 -6.19 20.57
N ARG A 235 19.07 -5.23 20.81
CA ARG A 235 19.37 -3.92 21.41
C ARG A 235 19.28 -3.95 22.94
N GLY A 236 18.83 -5.06 23.52
CA GLY A 236 18.58 -5.21 24.96
C GLY A 236 17.18 -4.78 25.39
N ASP A 237 16.34 -4.31 24.47
CA ASP A 237 14.98 -3.88 24.78
C ASP A 237 14.06 -5.09 24.98
N VAL A 238 13.31 -5.09 26.08
CA VAL A 238 12.25 -6.08 26.33
C VAL A 238 11.00 -5.66 25.56
N LEU A 239 10.50 -6.54 24.69
CA LEU A 239 9.23 -6.31 24.02
C LEU A 239 8.11 -6.28 25.03
N LYS A 240 7.51 -5.10 25.18
CA LYS A 240 6.36 -4.94 26.05
C LYS A 240 5.13 -5.58 25.42
N GLU A 241 4.26 -5.98 26.30
CA GLU A 241 2.92 -6.37 25.97
C GLU A 241 2.17 -5.13 25.45
N ILE A 242 1.64 -5.18 24.22
CA ILE A 242 0.96 -4.03 23.61
C ILE A 242 -0.46 -3.97 24.21
N GLU A 243 -0.68 -3.00 25.10
CA GLU A 243 -1.99 -2.72 25.72
C GLU A 243 -2.92 -1.90 24.80
N GLU A 244 -2.36 -1.18 23.82
CA GLU A 244 -3.01 -0.07 23.11
C GLU A 244 -4.19 -0.44 22.19
N ASN A 245 -4.48 -1.73 21.99
CA ASN A 245 -5.64 -2.22 21.22
C ASN A 245 -6.42 -3.31 21.96
N ARG A 246 -6.36 -3.32 23.30
CA ARG A 246 -6.99 -4.36 24.11
C ARG A 246 -8.32 -3.89 24.64
N HIS A 247 -9.39 -4.47 24.11
CA HIS A 247 -10.68 -4.47 24.78
C HIS A 247 -10.70 -5.62 25.79
N ASP A 248 -10.33 -5.33 27.05
CA ASP A 248 -10.23 -6.30 28.15
C ASP A 248 -11.51 -7.13 28.34
N GLU A 249 -12.67 -6.55 28.03
CA GLU A 249 -13.98 -7.20 28.05
C GLU A 249 -14.15 -8.36 27.05
N ASN A 250 -13.28 -8.46 26.05
CA ASN A 250 -13.28 -9.54 25.06
C ASN A 250 -12.27 -10.66 25.35
N GLN A 251 -11.48 -10.58 26.44
CA GLN A 251 -10.50 -11.61 26.79
C GLN A 251 -11.02 -12.65 27.80
N PRO A 252 -10.68 -13.95 27.61
CA PRO A 252 -10.95 -14.96 28.64
C PRO A 252 -10.05 -14.74 29.88
N GLU A 253 -10.56 -15.01 31.08
CA GLU A 253 -9.89 -14.81 32.39
C GLU A 253 -8.47 -15.43 32.53
N ASN A 254 -8.05 -16.32 31.62
CA ASN A 254 -6.74 -16.98 31.61
C ASN A 254 -5.92 -16.68 30.34
N PHE A 255 -6.09 -15.50 29.74
CA PHE A 255 -5.36 -15.12 28.52
C PHE A 255 -3.84 -15.09 28.75
N ASN A 256 -3.10 -15.87 27.98
CA ASN A 256 -1.63 -15.85 28.00
C ASN A 256 -1.13 -14.98 26.84
N SER A 257 -0.65 -13.79 27.17
CA SER A 257 -0.15 -12.83 26.20
C SER A 257 1.19 -13.20 25.57
N LYS A 258 1.91 -14.18 26.10
CA LYS A 258 3.18 -14.68 25.56
C LYS A 258 2.94 -15.65 24.42
N GLN A 259 2.29 -15.15 23.38
CA GLN A 259 1.89 -15.89 22.19
C GLN A 259 2.16 -15.05 20.95
N ILE A 260 2.28 -15.74 19.82
CA ILE A 260 2.36 -15.16 18.49
C ILE A 260 0.95 -15.15 17.92
N PHE A 261 0.54 -13.99 17.44
CA PHE A 261 -0.76 -13.77 16.80
C PHE A 261 -0.58 -13.61 15.30
N VAL A 262 -1.38 -14.33 14.52
CA VAL A 262 -1.43 -14.25 13.06
C VAL A 262 -2.90 -14.29 12.61
N SER A 263 -3.18 -14.03 11.34
CA SER A 263 -4.55 -14.04 10.81
C SER A 263 -4.63 -14.69 9.43
N PRO A 264 -5.71 -15.41 9.10
CA PRO A 264 -5.95 -15.88 7.73
C PRO A 264 -6.28 -14.73 6.76
N THR A 265 -6.60 -13.53 7.25
CA THR A 265 -6.87 -12.37 6.40
C THR A 265 -5.88 -11.23 6.65
N ILE A 266 -5.32 -10.71 5.56
CA ILE A 266 -4.46 -9.53 5.62
C ILE A 266 -5.24 -8.32 6.14
N LYS A 267 -6.57 -8.25 5.95
CA LYS A 267 -7.41 -7.11 6.35
C LYS A 267 -7.40 -6.93 7.86
N TYR A 268 -7.41 -8.02 8.62
CA TYR A 268 -7.27 -7.96 10.07
C TYR A 268 -5.83 -7.61 10.48
N SER A 269 -4.84 -8.25 9.86
CA SER A 269 -3.43 -7.94 10.13
C SER A 269 -3.02 -6.50 9.76
N ASP A 270 -3.71 -5.86 8.82
CA ASP A 270 -3.50 -4.46 8.42
C ASP A 270 -3.76 -3.47 9.58
N PHE A 271 -4.69 -3.78 10.48
CA PHE A 271 -4.92 -2.97 11.70
C PHE A 271 -3.72 -3.00 12.66
N TYR A 272 -2.99 -4.12 12.71
CA TYR A 272 -1.79 -4.26 13.54
C TYR A 272 -0.50 -3.83 12.82
N ALA A 273 -0.56 -3.62 11.51
CA ALA A 273 0.54 -3.10 10.70
C ALA A 273 0.65 -1.57 10.84
N ASN A 274 0.86 -1.08 12.07
CA ASN A 274 0.87 0.33 12.44
C ASN A 274 1.62 1.19 11.41
N GLY A 275 0.89 2.08 10.74
CA GLY A 275 1.39 2.78 9.55
C GLY A 275 2.41 3.85 9.89
N THR A 276 3.55 3.82 9.20
CA THR A 276 4.60 4.84 9.32
C THR A 276 4.58 5.75 8.11
N LYS A 277 4.73 7.06 8.33
CA LYS A 277 4.87 8.03 7.23
C LYS A 277 6.27 7.91 6.62
N TRP A 278 6.33 7.74 5.31
CA TRP A 278 7.57 7.81 4.54
C TRP A 278 7.30 8.53 3.23
N ASN A 279 7.96 9.67 3.03
CA ASN A 279 7.62 10.63 1.99
C ASN A 279 6.12 10.99 2.06
N ASN A 280 5.41 10.90 0.94
CA ASN A 280 3.97 11.18 0.83
C ASN A 280 3.09 9.94 1.07
N PHE A 281 3.68 8.82 1.50
CA PHE A 281 2.97 7.55 1.68
C PHE A 281 2.78 7.22 3.15
N THR A 282 1.66 6.56 3.44
CA THR A 282 1.51 5.75 4.66
C THR A 282 1.96 4.35 4.34
N VAL A 283 3.06 3.91 4.94
CA VAL A 283 3.65 2.60 4.69
C VAL A 283 3.31 1.65 5.82
N LYS A 284 2.78 0.49 5.46
CA LYS A 284 2.45 -0.60 6.39
C LYS A 284 3.23 -1.85 6.01
N VAL A 285 3.63 -2.62 7.03
CA VAL A 285 4.39 -3.85 6.84
C VAL A 285 3.76 -5.03 7.56
N ALA A 286 3.81 -6.19 6.92
CA ALA A 286 3.34 -7.44 7.49
C ALA A 286 4.22 -8.60 7.02
N PHE A 287 4.32 -9.65 7.83
CA PHE A 287 4.86 -10.93 7.36
C PHE A 287 3.75 -11.80 6.81
N GLN A 288 3.99 -12.41 5.65
CA GLN A 288 3.27 -13.57 5.18
C GLN A 288 3.97 -14.83 5.72
N VAL A 289 3.20 -15.67 6.42
CA VAL A 289 3.75 -16.83 7.12
C VAL A 289 3.03 -18.13 6.76
N LEU A 290 3.76 -19.23 6.82
CA LEU A 290 3.18 -20.58 6.87
C LEU A 290 3.06 -20.96 8.35
N ILE A 291 1.91 -21.48 8.75
CA ILE A 291 1.66 -21.98 10.11
C ILE A 291 1.23 -23.44 10.06
N LYS A 292 1.88 -24.27 10.88
CA LYS A 292 1.66 -25.72 10.86
C LYS A 292 0.23 -26.05 11.31
N PRO A 293 -0.49 -26.92 10.60
CA PRO A 293 -1.81 -27.37 11.04
C PRO A 293 -1.72 -28.00 12.43
N ASN A 294 -2.76 -27.80 13.26
CA ASN A 294 -2.84 -28.27 14.64
C ASN A 294 -1.79 -27.69 15.61
N SER A 295 -1.02 -26.65 15.21
CA SER A 295 -0.06 -25.98 16.11
C SER A 295 -0.58 -24.67 16.71
N TYR A 296 -1.78 -24.24 16.33
CA TYR A 296 -2.38 -22.97 16.73
C TYR A 296 -3.83 -23.17 17.18
N ARG A 297 -4.36 -22.15 17.84
CA ARG A 297 -5.77 -22.02 18.19
C ARG A 297 -6.37 -20.84 17.44
N THR A 298 -7.68 -20.87 17.29
CA THR A 298 -8.45 -19.82 16.63
C THR A 298 -9.32 -19.12 17.66
N GLY A 299 -9.40 -17.80 17.56
CA GLY A 299 -10.14 -16.94 18.45
C GLY A 299 -10.76 -15.76 17.71
N ARG A 300 -11.53 -14.99 18.48
CA ARG A 300 -12.22 -13.79 18.01
C ARG A 300 -11.25 -12.62 17.82
N GLU A 301 -11.69 -11.66 17.03
CA GLU A 301 -11.03 -10.37 16.90
C GLU A 301 -10.97 -9.63 18.24
N THR A 302 -9.95 -8.78 18.39
CA THR A 302 -9.70 -8.01 19.61
C THR A 302 -9.70 -6.50 19.37
N ILE A 303 -10.01 -6.04 18.16
CA ILE A 303 -10.03 -4.62 17.76
C ILE A 303 -11.39 -3.94 18.05
N GLY A 304 -12.41 -4.70 18.46
CA GLY A 304 -13.70 -4.17 18.90
C GLY A 304 -14.58 -3.64 17.77
N LEU A 305 -14.37 -4.10 16.53
CA LEU A 305 -15.20 -3.68 15.40
C LEU A 305 -16.54 -4.42 15.40
N GLU A 306 -17.64 -3.64 15.33
CA GLU A 306 -18.99 -4.18 15.18
C GLU A 306 -19.21 -4.80 13.79
N ASP A 307 -18.59 -4.20 12.77
CA ASP A 307 -18.70 -4.64 11.38
C ASP A 307 -17.81 -5.86 11.06
N GLN A 308 -18.24 -6.65 10.08
CA GLN A 308 -17.44 -7.78 9.59
C GLN A 308 -16.16 -7.27 8.91
N ILE A 309 -14.99 -7.70 9.42
CA ILE A 309 -13.67 -7.21 8.99
C ILE A 309 -13.33 -7.72 7.57
N ASP A 310 -13.63 -8.99 7.32
CA ASP A 310 -13.43 -9.61 6.02
C ASP A 310 -14.70 -10.40 5.65
N PRO A 311 -15.30 -10.16 4.46
CA PRO A 311 -16.54 -10.85 4.04
C PRO A 311 -16.49 -12.38 4.11
N LYS A 312 -15.30 -12.99 4.02
CA LYS A 312 -15.14 -14.45 4.00
C LYS A 312 -14.90 -15.07 5.37
N PHE A 313 -14.51 -14.28 6.37
CA PHE A 313 -14.13 -14.78 7.69
C PHE A 313 -15.07 -14.24 8.77
N SER A 314 -15.45 -15.09 9.71
CA SER A 314 -16.17 -14.64 10.90
C SER A 314 -15.24 -13.85 11.81
N ASN A 315 -15.72 -12.74 12.39
CA ASN A 315 -14.97 -12.02 13.42
C ASN A 315 -14.64 -12.91 14.64
N ASN A 316 -15.28 -14.08 14.80
CA ASN A 316 -14.96 -15.06 15.84
C ASN A 316 -13.78 -16.00 15.50
N GLU A 317 -13.19 -15.90 14.30
CA GLU A 317 -12.15 -16.84 13.85
C GLU A 317 -10.93 -16.20 13.14
N VAL A 318 -10.88 -14.87 13.09
CA VAL A 318 -9.82 -14.12 12.39
C VAL A 318 -8.51 -14.01 13.16
N GLU A 319 -8.48 -14.35 14.45
CA GLU A 319 -7.26 -14.32 15.25
C GLU A 319 -6.75 -15.74 15.51
N TRP A 320 -5.55 -16.04 15.01
CA TRP A 320 -4.89 -17.33 15.21
C TRP A 320 -3.69 -17.14 16.12
N PHE A 321 -3.55 -17.96 17.15
CA PHE A 321 -2.49 -17.79 18.14
C PHE A 321 -1.78 -19.08 18.53
N THR A 322 -0.48 -18.97 18.76
CA THR A 322 0.38 -20.08 19.17
C THR A 322 1.54 -19.61 20.03
N ASN A 323 2.03 -20.46 20.94
CA ASN A 323 3.29 -20.25 21.66
C ASN A 323 4.47 -21.03 21.04
N ARG A 324 4.28 -21.63 19.86
CA ARG A 324 5.26 -22.50 19.21
C ARG A 324 5.93 -21.80 18.03
N ARG A 325 7.05 -21.11 18.27
CA ARG A 325 7.87 -20.44 17.22
C ARG A 325 8.21 -21.35 16.04
N ALA A 326 8.64 -22.59 16.34
CA ALA A 326 9.02 -23.57 15.32
C ALA A 326 7.87 -24.05 14.42
N SER A 327 6.63 -23.63 14.70
CA SER A 327 5.46 -23.94 13.88
C SER A 327 5.10 -22.82 12.90
N ILE A 328 5.95 -21.79 12.79
CA ILE A 328 5.78 -20.66 11.89
C ILE A 328 7.02 -20.56 10.99
N ILE A 329 6.79 -20.40 9.70
CA ILE A 329 7.83 -20.08 8.72
C ILE A 329 7.51 -18.75 8.08
N LEU A 330 8.43 -17.79 8.18
CA LEU A 330 8.38 -16.55 7.42
C LEU A 330 8.73 -16.87 5.96
N TYR A 331 7.88 -16.47 5.01
CA TYR A 331 8.17 -16.68 3.58
C TYR A 331 7.88 -15.46 2.70
N GLY A 332 7.25 -14.42 3.24
CA GLY A 332 7.06 -13.16 2.55
C GLY A 332 7.12 -11.98 3.51
N LEU A 333 7.79 -10.91 3.09
CA LEU A 333 7.63 -9.58 3.66
C LEU A 333 6.70 -8.79 2.75
N LEU A 334 5.57 -8.35 3.30
CA LEU A 334 4.56 -7.56 2.61
C LEU A 334 4.74 -6.09 2.95
N ILE A 335 4.70 -5.25 1.93
CA ILE A 335 4.71 -3.79 2.06
C ILE A 335 3.49 -3.23 1.32
N LYS A 336 2.73 -2.38 2.00
CA LYS A 336 1.62 -1.62 1.43
C LYS A 336 1.93 -0.14 1.53
N MET A 337 1.58 0.60 0.49
CA MET A 337 1.78 2.04 0.40
C MET A 337 0.46 2.67 0.00
N ASP A 338 -0.09 3.47 0.92
CA ASP A 338 -1.32 4.25 0.74
C ASP A 338 -1.02 5.73 0.54
#